data_AF-A0A9D2X4K2-F1
#
_entry.id   AF-A0A9D2X4K2-F1
#
_cell.length_a   1.000
_cell.length_b   1.000
_cell.length_c   1.000
_cell.angle_alpha   90.00
_cell.angle_beta   90.00
_cell.angle_gamma   90.00
#
_symmetry.space_group_name_H-M   'P 1'
#
loop_
_entity.id
_entity.type
_entity.pdbx_description
1 polymer ?
#
loop_
_entity_poly.entity_id
_entity_poly.type
_entity_poly.pdbx_seq_one_letter_code
_entity_poly.pdbx_strand_id
1 'polypeptide(L)'
;MLKISFCFLVLEKQGKLLKILVYLFVISSAIVGTSGIGIYLIESPHEDAQITNLIDAFWWASATVTTVGYGDVVPVTEVGRVIGIALMFVGISIIGVFISALGALLIGSRLKKHETLERSAKSLIIKKINNIEKLEKHEVELLVSMVKDLHSELKQN
;
A
#
# COMPACT_ATOMS: atom_id res chain seq x y z
N MET A 1 23.00 -8.42 13.29
CA MET A 1 21.62 -8.77 13.73
C MET A 1 20.60 -7.63 13.61
N LEU A 2 20.92 -6.37 13.96
CA LEU A 2 19.96 -5.24 13.91
C LEU A 2 19.38 -4.91 12.51
N LYS A 3 20.14 -5.14 11.42
CA LYS A 3 19.71 -4.83 10.04
C LYS A 3 18.57 -5.73 9.52
N ILE A 4 18.47 -6.98 10.00
CA ILE A 4 17.48 -7.95 9.52
C ILE A 4 16.10 -7.67 10.14
N SER A 5 16.06 -7.26 11.40
CA SER A 5 14.81 -6.89 12.07
C SER A 5 14.19 -5.60 11.49
N PHE A 6 15.02 -4.67 11.02
CA PHE A 6 14.58 -3.44 10.33
C PHE A 6 14.05 -3.74 8.91
N CYS A 7 14.65 -4.71 8.22
CA CYS A 7 14.17 -5.22 6.93
C CYS A 7 12.82 -5.93 7.08
N PHE A 8 12.65 -6.73 8.14
CA PHE A 8 11.40 -7.45 8.43
C PHE A 8 10.22 -6.53 8.74
N LEU A 9 10.45 -5.41 9.45
CA LEU A 9 9.40 -4.42 9.77
C LEU A 9 9.02 -3.55 8.56
N VAL A 10 9.93 -3.35 7.61
CA VAL A 10 9.61 -2.79 6.29
C VAL A 10 8.84 -3.82 5.45
N LEU A 11 9.22 -5.10 5.49
CA LEU A 11 8.57 -6.19 4.76
C LEU A 11 7.15 -6.50 5.23
N GLU A 12 6.81 -6.33 6.50
CA GLU A 12 5.44 -6.63 7.00
C GLU A 12 4.39 -5.64 6.48
N LYS A 13 4.77 -4.36 6.32
CA LYS A 13 3.91 -3.33 5.71
C LYS A 13 3.93 -3.39 4.17
N GLN A 14 5.05 -3.80 3.57
CA GLN A 14 5.20 -4.06 2.13
C GLN A 14 4.54 -5.38 1.69
N GLY A 15 4.38 -6.35 2.59
CA GLY A 15 3.87 -7.69 2.27
C GLY A 15 2.41 -7.69 1.84
N LYS A 16 1.58 -6.76 2.34
CA LYS A 16 0.19 -6.60 1.87
C LYS A 16 0.14 -6.07 0.44
N LEU A 17 0.98 -5.10 0.11
CA LEU A 17 1.06 -4.58 -1.25
C LEU A 17 1.65 -5.61 -2.22
N LEU A 18 2.75 -6.27 -1.83
CA LEU A 18 3.34 -7.34 -2.63
C LEU A 18 2.32 -8.45 -2.89
N LYS A 19 1.50 -8.83 -1.89
CA LYS A 19 0.38 -9.76 -2.07
C LYS A 19 -0.66 -9.23 -3.05
N ILE A 20 -1.05 -7.96 -2.98
CA ILE A 20 -1.98 -7.35 -3.94
C ILE A 20 -1.41 -7.38 -5.35
N LEU A 21 -0.14 -7.01 -5.54
CA LEU A 21 0.52 -7.02 -6.85
C LEU A 21 0.65 -8.43 -7.42
N VAL A 22 1.03 -9.41 -6.59
CA VAL A 22 1.07 -10.83 -6.98
C VAL A 22 -0.33 -11.34 -7.34
N TYR A 23 -1.35 -10.98 -6.56
CA TYR A 23 -2.73 -11.38 -6.81
C TYR A 23 -3.26 -10.77 -8.12
N LEU A 24 -2.98 -9.49 -8.39
CA LEU A 24 -3.31 -8.84 -9.65
C LEU A 24 -2.60 -9.50 -10.84
N PHE A 25 -1.33 -9.87 -10.69
CA PHE A 25 -0.59 -10.56 -11.74
C PHE A 25 -1.19 -11.95 -12.03
N VAL A 26 -1.45 -12.75 -11.00
CA VAL A 26 -2.06 -14.08 -11.14
C VAL A 26 -3.46 -13.99 -11.77
N ILE A 27 -4.29 -13.03 -11.32
CA ILE A 27 -5.62 -12.80 -11.91
C ILE A 27 -5.51 -12.38 -13.37
N SER A 28 -4.63 -11.42 -13.68
CA SER A 28 -4.42 -10.96 -15.05
C SER A 28 -3.98 -12.10 -15.97
N SER A 29 -3.01 -12.92 -15.54
CA SER A 29 -2.58 -14.10 -16.29
C SER A 29 -3.70 -15.13 -16.46
N ALA A 30 -4.53 -15.35 -15.42
CA ALA A 30 -5.68 -16.25 -15.54
C ALA A 30 -6.73 -15.72 -16.52
N ILE A 31 -6.99 -14.41 -16.52
CA ILE A 31 -7.93 -13.75 -17.46
C ILE A 31 -7.40 -13.83 -18.89
N VAL A 32 -6.12 -13.52 -19.12
CA VAL A 32 -5.49 -13.66 -20.45
C VAL A 32 -5.56 -15.13 -20.90
N GLY A 33 -5.32 -16.07 -19.99
CA GLY A 33 -5.44 -17.50 -20.23
C GLY A 33 -6.84 -17.91 -20.71
N THR A 34 -7.87 -17.56 -19.94
CA THR A 34 -9.25 -17.94 -20.24
C THR A 34 -9.81 -17.19 -21.45
N SER A 35 -9.52 -15.90 -21.59
CA SER A 35 -9.95 -15.11 -22.75
C SER A 35 -9.24 -15.54 -24.04
N GLY A 36 -7.95 -15.85 -23.99
CA GLY A 36 -7.19 -16.35 -25.15
C GLY A 36 -7.73 -17.70 -25.65
N ILE A 37 -8.01 -18.64 -24.75
CA ILE A 37 -8.62 -19.92 -25.13
C ILE A 37 -10.06 -19.68 -25.65
N GLY A 38 -10.85 -18.88 -24.96
CA GLY A 38 -12.24 -18.59 -25.33
C GLY A 38 -12.36 -17.94 -26.70
N ILE A 39 -11.53 -16.93 -26.99
CA ILE A 39 -11.55 -16.23 -28.27
C ILE A 39 -11.03 -17.11 -29.40
N TYR A 40 -10.01 -17.94 -29.15
CA TYR A 40 -9.53 -18.91 -30.12
C TYR A 40 -10.65 -19.89 -30.53
N LEU A 41 -11.40 -20.44 -29.57
CA LEU A 41 -12.48 -21.38 -29.87
C LEU A 41 -13.63 -20.76 -30.67
N ILE A 42 -13.87 -19.45 -30.49
CA ILE A 42 -14.94 -18.72 -31.17
C ILE A 42 -14.51 -18.27 -32.57
N GLU A 43 -13.28 -17.79 -32.71
CA GLU A 43 -12.78 -17.19 -33.95
C GLU A 43 -12.17 -18.23 -34.89
N SER A 44 -11.40 -19.21 -34.38
CA SER A 44 -10.70 -20.21 -35.21
C SER A 44 -11.57 -20.97 -36.23
N PRO A 45 -12.88 -21.23 -35.99
CA PRO A 45 -13.73 -21.88 -36.98
C PRO A 45 -14.14 -21.02 -38.17
N HIS A 46 -13.88 -19.70 -38.18
CA HIS A 46 -14.36 -18.79 -39.22
C HIS A 46 -13.27 -18.48 -40.24
N GLU A 47 -13.64 -18.45 -41.54
CA GLU A 47 -12.67 -18.25 -42.64
C GLU A 47 -12.02 -16.86 -42.62
N ASP A 48 -12.74 -15.83 -42.15
CA ASP A 48 -12.24 -14.45 -42.04
C ASP A 48 -11.44 -14.17 -40.75
N ALA A 49 -11.19 -15.19 -39.93
CA ALA A 49 -10.56 -15.01 -38.63
C ALA A 49 -9.07 -14.68 -38.74
N GLN A 50 -8.67 -13.61 -38.05
CA GLN A 50 -7.26 -13.27 -37.88
C GLN A 50 -6.60 -14.06 -36.75
N ILE A 51 -7.40 -14.52 -35.78
CA ILE A 51 -6.95 -15.36 -34.67
C ILE A 51 -6.99 -16.82 -35.14
N THR A 52 -5.85 -17.30 -35.65
CA THR A 52 -5.77 -18.63 -36.28
C THR A 52 -5.16 -19.70 -35.38
N ASN A 53 -4.40 -19.29 -34.37
CA ASN A 53 -3.75 -20.19 -33.42
C ASN A 53 -3.82 -19.63 -31.99
N LEU A 54 -3.46 -20.46 -31.00
CA LEU A 54 -3.50 -20.07 -29.59
C LEU A 54 -2.53 -18.95 -29.23
N ILE A 55 -1.40 -18.83 -29.94
CA ILE A 55 -0.39 -17.80 -29.68
C ILE A 55 -0.95 -16.44 -30.07
N ASP A 56 -1.60 -16.33 -31.24
CA ASP A 56 -2.29 -15.13 -31.70
C ASP A 56 -3.38 -14.69 -30.71
N ALA A 57 -4.12 -15.67 -30.17
CA ALA A 57 -5.19 -15.42 -29.21
C ALA A 57 -4.65 -14.88 -27.87
N PHE A 58 -3.57 -15.47 -27.34
CA PHE A 58 -2.91 -14.98 -26.13
C PHE A 58 -2.22 -13.63 -26.34
N TRP A 59 -1.65 -13.40 -27.53
CA TRP A 59 -1.09 -12.12 -27.92
C TRP A 59 -2.15 -11.02 -27.91
N TRP A 60 -3.28 -11.25 -28.59
CA TRP A 60 -4.41 -10.31 -28.61
C TRP A 60 -4.98 -10.06 -27.20
N ALA A 61 -5.20 -11.13 -26.43
CA ALA A 61 -5.74 -11.01 -25.06
C ALA A 61 -4.78 -10.21 -24.16
N SER A 62 -3.47 -10.44 -24.27
CA SER A 62 -2.46 -9.69 -23.54
C SER A 62 -2.45 -8.21 -23.94
N ALA A 63 -2.43 -7.92 -25.25
CA ALA A 63 -2.45 -6.55 -25.77
C ALA A 63 -3.74 -5.82 -25.36
N THR A 64 -4.87 -6.52 -25.26
CA THR A 64 -6.16 -5.95 -24.87
C THR A 64 -6.23 -5.67 -23.37
N VAL A 65 -5.86 -6.64 -22.53
CA VAL A 65 -5.86 -6.47 -21.05
C VAL A 65 -4.90 -5.38 -20.61
N THR A 66 -3.74 -5.27 -21.28
CA THR A 66 -2.75 -4.21 -21.01
C THR A 66 -3.09 -2.88 -21.68
N THR A 67 -4.21 -2.79 -22.42
CA THR A 67 -4.66 -1.60 -23.15
C THR A 67 -3.68 -1.09 -24.21
N VAL A 68 -2.75 -1.94 -24.67
CA VAL A 68 -1.81 -1.61 -25.76
C VAL A 68 -2.53 -1.62 -27.10
N GLY A 69 -3.28 -2.69 -27.40
CA GLY A 69 -4.17 -2.77 -28.56
C GLY A 69 -3.50 -2.49 -29.90
N TYR A 70 -2.50 -3.29 -30.28
CA TYR A 70 -1.78 -3.13 -31.56
C TYR A 70 -2.70 -3.15 -32.80
N GLY A 71 -3.80 -3.91 -32.75
CA GLY A 71 -4.78 -4.00 -33.83
C GLY A 71 -4.33 -4.83 -35.04
N ASP A 72 -3.23 -5.56 -34.90
CA ASP A 72 -2.68 -6.50 -35.89
C ASP A 72 -3.49 -7.79 -35.99
N VAL A 73 -3.97 -8.29 -34.86
CA VAL A 73 -4.86 -9.44 -34.76
C VAL A 73 -6.06 -9.02 -33.91
N VAL A 74 -7.28 -9.16 -34.42
CA VAL A 74 -8.52 -8.83 -33.68
C VAL A 74 -9.63 -9.84 -33.94
N PRO A 75 -10.57 -10.03 -32.99
CA PRO A 75 -11.76 -10.83 -33.23
C PRO A 75 -12.67 -10.16 -34.26
N VAL A 76 -13.07 -10.94 -35.27
CA VAL A 76 -13.96 -10.47 -36.33
C VAL A 76 -15.42 -10.82 -36.05
N THR A 77 -15.68 -11.83 -35.20
CA THR A 77 -17.03 -12.25 -34.87
C THR A 77 -17.74 -11.29 -33.92
N GLU A 78 -19.07 -11.18 -34.05
CA GLU A 78 -19.89 -10.38 -33.14
C GLU A 78 -19.74 -10.84 -31.68
N VAL A 79 -19.71 -12.16 -31.46
CA VAL A 79 -19.54 -12.75 -30.13
C VAL A 79 -18.15 -12.44 -29.58
N GLY A 80 -17.11 -12.59 -30.39
CA GLY A 80 -15.73 -12.28 -30.02
C GLY A 80 -15.53 -10.81 -29.68
N ARG A 81 -16.20 -9.90 -30.38
CA ARG A 81 -16.21 -8.46 -30.07
C ARG A 81 -16.88 -8.15 -28.75
N VAL A 82 -18.01 -8.78 -28.43
CA VAL A 82 -18.67 -8.61 -27.12
C VAL A 82 -17.74 -9.07 -25.98
N ILE A 83 -17.04 -10.20 -26.16
CA ILE A 83 -16.03 -10.67 -25.21
C ILE A 83 -14.87 -9.68 -25.10
N GLY A 84 -14.40 -9.14 -26.22
CA GLY A 84 -13.37 -8.11 -26.26
C GLY A 84 -13.76 -6.85 -25.48
N ILE A 85 -14.99 -6.37 -25.64
CA ILE A 85 -15.51 -5.22 -24.88
C ILE A 85 -15.48 -5.52 -23.37
N ALA A 86 -15.97 -6.69 -22.95
CA ALA A 86 -15.90 -7.10 -21.55
C ALA A 86 -14.46 -7.17 -21.03
N LEU A 87 -13.53 -7.71 -21.84
CA LEU A 87 -12.11 -7.81 -21.51
C LEU A 87 -11.45 -6.44 -21.32
N MET A 88 -11.83 -5.44 -22.13
CA MET A 88 -11.33 -4.06 -22.00
C MET A 88 -11.73 -3.43 -20.65
N PHE A 89 -12.98 -3.59 -20.21
CA PHE A 89 -13.43 -3.11 -18.89
C PHE A 89 -12.66 -3.77 -17.74
N VAL A 90 -12.37 -5.06 -17.87
CA VAL A 90 -11.56 -5.81 -16.91
C VAL A 90 -10.12 -5.27 -16.88
N GLY A 91 -9.50 -5.02 -18.04
CA GLY A 91 -8.16 -4.43 -18.13
C GLY A 91 -8.06 -3.08 -17.43
N ILE A 92 -9.00 -2.16 -17.69
CA ILE A 92 -9.08 -0.84 -17.03
C ILE A 92 -9.21 -0.99 -15.52
N SER A 93 -10.03 -1.94 -15.06
CA SER A 93 -10.23 -2.21 -13.63
C SER A 93 -8.93 -2.66 -12.95
N ILE A 94 -8.17 -3.56 -13.58
CA ILE A 94 -6.88 -4.05 -13.07
C ILE A 94 -5.87 -2.90 -12.95
N ILE A 95 -5.76 -2.07 -14.00
CA ILE A 95 -4.86 -0.90 -14.00
C ILE A 95 -5.26 0.09 -12.89
N GLY A 96 -6.56 0.32 -12.68
CA GLY A 96 -7.06 1.18 -11.61
C GLY A 96 -6.65 0.69 -10.22
N VAL A 97 -6.76 -0.61 -9.94
CA VAL A 97 -6.32 -1.19 -8.67
C VAL A 97 -4.80 -1.09 -8.51
N PHE A 98 -4.04 -1.30 -9.59
CA PHE A 98 -2.58 -1.14 -9.57
C PHE A 98 -2.17 0.28 -9.19
N ILE A 99 -2.75 1.30 -9.83
CA ILE A 99 -2.49 2.71 -9.52
C ILE A 99 -2.89 3.05 -8.08
N SER A 100 -4.05 2.57 -7.63
CA SER A 100 -4.53 2.77 -6.26
C SER A 100 -3.58 2.17 -5.22
N ALA A 101 -3.09 0.96 -5.46
CA ALA A 101 -2.11 0.29 -4.61
C ALA A 101 -0.80 1.11 -4.49
N LEU A 102 -0.28 1.63 -5.62
CA LEU A 102 0.88 2.50 -5.62
C LEU A 102 0.63 3.83 -4.88
N GLY A 103 -0.54 4.44 -5.08
CA GLY A 103 -0.94 5.65 -4.36
C GLY A 103 -0.96 5.45 -2.84
N ALA A 104 -1.48 4.32 -2.37
CA ALA A 104 -1.52 3.97 -0.96
C ALA A 104 -0.10 3.85 -0.34
N LEU A 105 0.89 3.38 -1.09
CA LEU A 105 2.29 3.38 -0.62
C LEU A 105 2.85 4.78 -0.42
N LEU A 106 2.65 5.64 -1.42
CA LEU A 106 3.19 7.00 -1.40
C LEU A 106 2.58 7.81 -0.27
N ILE A 107 1.26 7.72 -0.12
CA ILE A 107 0.50 8.44 0.91
C ILE A 107 0.77 7.84 2.29
N GLY A 108 0.76 6.51 2.42
CA GLY A 108 1.00 5.83 3.70
C GLY A 108 2.37 6.15 4.31
N SER A 109 3.37 6.41 3.48
CA SER A 109 4.70 6.84 3.91
C SER A 109 4.71 8.27 4.45
N ARG A 110 3.92 9.17 3.85
CA ARG A 110 3.79 10.56 4.30
C ARG A 110 3.02 10.68 5.61
N LEU A 111 1.91 9.95 5.74
CA LEU A 111 1.08 9.96 6.95
C LEU A 111 1.85 9.43 8.17
N LYS A 112 2.58 8.31 8.02
CA LYS A 112 3.38 7.75 9.13
C LYS A 112 4.46 8.72 9.61
N LYS A 113 5.09 9.47 8.68
CA LYS A 113 6.09 10.48 9.03
C LYS A 113 5.48 11.62 9.85
N HIS A 114 4.33 12.15 9.43
CA HIS A 114 3.63 13.20 10.18
C HIS A 114 3.23 12.74 11.58
N GLU A 115 2.68 11.55 11.71
CA GLU A 115 2.27 11.00 13.01
C GLU A 115 3.48 10.82 13.95
N THR A 116 4.63 10.40 13.42
CA THR A 116 5.86 10.22 14.20
C THR A 116 6.42 11.57 14.69
N LEU A 117 6.34 12.61 13.85
CA LEU A 117 6.73 13.97 14.22
C LEU A 117 5.83 14.55 15.30
N GLU A 118 4.51 14.40 15.16
CA GLU A 118 3.56 14.85 16.19
C GLU A 118 3.78 14.13 17.52
N ARG A 119 3.98 12.81 17.51
CA ARG A 119 4.29 12.04 18.72
C ARG A 119 5.60 12.50 19.36
N SER A 120 6.61 12.77 18.55
CA SER A 120 7.91 13.27 19.02
C SER A 120 7.75 14.65 19.67
N ALA A 121 7.04 15.58 19.02
CA ALA A 121 6.76 16.90 19.55
C ALA A 121 5.97 16.84 20.87
N LYS A 122 4.91 16.03 20.93
CA LYS A 122 4.12 15.81 22.16
C LYS A 122 4.98 15.26 23.30
N SER A 123 5.85 14.29 23.03
CA SER A 123 6.74 13.72 24.05
C SER A 123 7.72 14.76 24.61
N LEU A 124 8.22 15.68 23.78
CA LEU A 124 9.10 16.76 24.22
C LEU A 124 8.37 17.78 25.08
N ILE A 125 7.13 18.12 24.72
CA ILE A 125 6.28 19.01 25.50
C ILE A 125 6.01 18.40 26.88
N ILE A 126 5.59 17.13 26.94
CA ILE A 126 5.36 16.41 28.20
C ILE A 126 6.64 16.36 29.04
N LYS A 127 7.79 16.07 28.42
CA LYS A 127 9.07 16.02 29.13
C LYS A 127 9.47 17.38 29.71
N LYS A 128 9.21 18.47 28.99
CA LYS A 128 9.44 19.83 29.49
C LYS A 128 8.51 20.17 30.66
N ILE A 129 7.22 19.85 30.56
CA ILE A 129 6.24 20.08 31.63
C ILE A 129 6.66 19.34 32.91
N ASN A 130 6.96 18.04 32.80
CA ASN A 130 7.39 17.24 33.95
C ASN A 130 8.69 17.76 34.58
N ASN A 131 9.61 18.32 33.76
CA ASN A 131 10.85 18.89 34.28
C ASN A 131 10.60 20.20 35.06
N ILE A 132 9.64 21.02 34.62
CA ILE A 132 9.23 22.25 35.32
C ILE A 132 8.54 21.89 36.64
N GLU A 133 7.61 20.93 36.64
CA GLU A 133 6.92 20.47 37.86
C GLU A 133 7.91 19.95 38.93
N LYS A 134 8.99 19.29 38.48
CA LYS A 134 10.05 18.80 39.38
C LYS A 134 10.84 19.92 40.04
N LEU A 135 11.07 21.04 39.35
CA LEU A 135 11.76 22.21 39.91
C LEU A 135 10.92 22.87 40.99
N GLU A 136 9.62 23.05 40.73
CA GLU A 136 8.69 23.65 41.69
C GLU A 136 8.57 22.81 42.97
N LYS A 137 8.48 21.47 42.84
CA LYS A 137 8.49 20.57 44.00
C LYS A 137 9.77 20.65 44.82
N HIS A 138 10.92 20.81 44.16
CA HIS A 138 12.22 20.91 44.84
C HIS A 138 12.34 22.17 45.69
N GLU A 139 11.86 23.31 45.20
CA GLU A 139 11.85 24.57 45.96
C GLU A 139 10.92 24.49 47.18
N VAL A 140 9.74 23.85 47.03
CA VAL A 140 8.80 23.64 48.15
C VAL A 140 9.41 22.75 49.23
N GLU A 141 10.09 21.66 48.86
CA GLU A 141 10.77 20.78 49.82
C GLU A 141 11.88 21.50 50.59
N LEU A 142 12.65 22.38 49.91
CA LEU A 142 13.66 23.22 50.54
C LEU A 142 13.05 24.16 51.59
N LEU A 143 12.00 24.89 51.23
CA LEU A 143 11.32 25.80 52.16
C LEU A 143 10.77 25.06 53.39
N VAL A 144 10.17 23.87 53.19
CA VAL A 144 9.67 23.04 54.29
C VAL A 144 10.80 22.57 55.21
N SER A 145 11.96 22.21 54.65
CA SER A 145 13.12 21.80 55.45
C SER A 145 13.65 22.96 56.31
N MET A 146 13.79 24.15 55.72
CA MET A 146 14.27 25.34 56.45
C MET A 146 13.34 25.72 57.61
N VAL A 147 12.02 25.63 57.40
CA VAL A 147 11.05 25.91 58.47
C VAL A 147 11.12 24.87 59.58
N LYS A 148 11.30 23.58 59.25
CA LYS A 148 11.46 22.52 60.25
C LYS A 148 12.72 22.68 61.09
N ASP A 149 13.84 23.03 60.46
CA ASP A 149 15.11 23.24 61.14
C ASP A 149 15.01 24.41 62.11
N LEU A 150 14.45 25.54 61.68
CA LEU A 150 14.23 26.71 62.54
C LEU A 150 13.30 26.40 63.73
N HIS A 151 12.24 25.61 63.50
CA HIS A 151 11.35 25.17 64.58
C HIS A 151 12.08 24.26 65.58
N SER A 152 13.03 23.43 65.12
CA SER A 152 13.81 22.56 65.98
C SER A 152 14.81 23.34 66.84
N GLU A 153 15.46 24.38 66.29
CA GLU A 153 16.36 25.27 67.02
C GLU A 153 15.61 26.06 68.11
N LEU A 154 14.42 26.58 67.79
CA LEU A 154 13.57 27.30 68.77
C LEU A 154 13.05 26.42 69.91
N LYS A 155 13.03 25.09 69.75
CA LYS A 155 12.55 24.15 70.77
C LYS A 155 13.67 23.64 71.68
N GLN A 156 14.93 23.86 71.31
CA GLN A 156 16.12 23.49 72.09
C GLN A 156 16.65 24.62 72.98
N ASN A 157 16.22 25.87 72.74
CA ASN A 157 16.38 27.02 73.64
C ASN A 157 15.15 27.19 74.54
#